data_AF-A0A961QVA4-F1
#
_entry.id   AF-A0A961QVA4-F1
#
_cell.length_a   1.000
_cell.length_b   1.000
_cell.length_c   1.000
_cell.angle_alpha   90.00
_cell.angle_beta   90.00
_cell.angle_gamma   90.00
#
_symmetry.space_group_name_H-M   'P 1'
#
loop_
_entity.id
_entity.type
_entity.pdbx_description
1 polymer ?
#
loop_
_entity_poly.entity_id
_entity_poly.type
_entity_poly.pdbx_seq_one_letter_code
_entity_poly.pdbx_strand_id
1 'polypeptide(L)' 'MTKHDETWVAAEEAKRAWMAENTLYRSDDEHASCGVGLVVSINGKPSRKVVENGINALKAVWHRGAVDADGKTG' A
#
# COMPACT_ATOMS: atom_id res chain seq x y z
N MET A 1 4.74 -23.19 0.42
CA MET A 1 5.61 -22.02 0.23
C MET A 1 5.91 -21.91 -1.25
N THR A 2 5.62 -20.78 -1.87
CA THR A 2 5.96 -20.56 -3.29
C THR A 2 7.47 -20.56 -3.45
N LYS A 3 7.99 -21.28 -4.44
CA LYS A 3 9.43 -21.33 -4.73
C LYS A 3 9.73 -20.25 -5.77
N HIS A 4 10.36 -19.17 -5.33
CA HIS A 4 10.72 -18.05 -6.19
C HIS A 4 12.06 -18.34 -6.87
N ASP A 5 12.06 -19.26 -7.82
CA ASP A 5 13.22 -19.62 -8.65
C ASP A 5 13.13 -19.00 -10.05
N GLU A 6 14.14 -19.24 -10.88
CA GLU A 6 14.23 -18.69 -12.25
C GLU A 6 13.02 -19.07 -13.11
N THR A 7 12.45 -20.27 -12.91
CA THR A 7 11.28 -20.71 -13.67
C THR A 7 10.03 -19.94 -13.28
N TRP A 8 9.90 -19.60 -12.00
CA TRP A 8 8.83 -18.73 -11.51
C TRP A 8 8.96 -17.31 -12.07
N VAL A 9 10.18 -16.75 -12.12
CA VAL A 9 10.44 -15.41 -12.68
C VAL A 9 10.02 -15.35 -14.15
N ALA A 10 10.50 -16.29 -14.96
CA ALA A 10 10.18 -16.33 -16.40
C ALA A 10 8.67 -16.48 -16.66
N ALA A 11 7.98 -17.29 -15.85
CA ALA A 11 6.53 -17.46 -15.96
C ALA A 11 5.76 -16.18 -15.60
N GLU A 12 6.17 -15.45 -14.56
CA GLU A 12 5.50 -14.22 -14.14
C GLU A 12 5.77 -13.05 -15.12
N GLU A 13 6.97 -12.98 -15.71
CA GLU A 13 7.28 -12.04 -16.79
C GLU A 13 6.41 -12.29 -18.02
N ALA A 14 6.30 -13.54 -18.47
CA ALA A 14 5.46 -13.91 -19.60
C ALA A 14 3.98 -13.58 -19.34
N LYS A 15 3.49 -13.83 -18.13
CA LYS A 15 2.13 -13.49 -17.70
C LYS A 15 1.89 -11.98 -17.70
N ARG A 16 2.82 -11.17 -17.18
CA ARG A 16 2.72 -9.70 -17.19
C ARG A 16 2.73 -9.14 -18.61
N ALA A 17 3.58 -9.67 -19.49
CA ALA A 17 3.59 -9.30 -20.91
C ALA A 17 2.23 -9.60 -21.56
N TRP A 18 1.68 -10.80 -21.33
CA TRP A 18 0.36 -11.16 -21.84
C TRP A 18 -0.74 -10.23 -21.30
N MET A 19 -0.73 -9.90 -20.01
CA MET A 19 -1.72 -8.99 -19.41
C MET A 19 -1.63 -7.57 -19.98
N ALA A 20 -0.42 -7.07 -20.23
CA ALA A 20 -0.20 -5.76 -20.84
C ALA A 20 -0.72 -5.69 -22.29
N GLU A 21 -0.65 -6.80 -23.02
CA GLU A 21 -1.15 -6.88 -24.40
C GLU A 21 -2.67 -7.12 -24.49
N ASN A 22 -3.26 -7.84 -23.53
CA ASN A 22 -4.60 -8.40 -23.66
C ASN A 22 -5.63 -7.86 -22.65
N THR A 23 -5.23 -6.96 -21.74
CA THR A 23 -6.13 -6.40 -20.71
C THR A 23 -5.90 -4.89 -20.52
N LEU A 24 -6.60 -4.28 -19.56
CA LEU A 24 -6.37 -2.88 -19.16
C LEU A 24 -5.21 -2.71 -18.17
N TYR A 25 -4.54 -3.79 -17.80
CA TYR A 25 -3.39 -3.77 -16.90
C TYR A 25 -2.20 -3.02 -17.52
N ARG A 26 -1.56 -2.14 -16.74
CA ARG A 26 -0.27 -1.52 -17.05
C ARG A 26 0.64 -1.67 -15.84
N SER A 27 1.85 -2.17 -16.06
CA SER A 27 2.86 -2.30 -14.98
C SER A 27 3.17 -0.97 -14.30
N ASP A 28 3.13 0.13 -15.05
CA ASP A 28 3.48 1.45 -14.55
C ASP A 28 2.43 2.01 -13.57
N ASP A 29 1.21 1.46 -13.57
CA ASP A 29 0.16 1.79 -12.63
C ASP A 29 0.28 0.98 -11.32
N GLU A 30 1.18 -0.02 -11.24
CA GLU A 30 1.44 -0.75 -10.01
C GLU A 30 2.21 0.12 -9.02
N HIS A 31 1.53 0.50 -7.94
CA HIS A 31 2.13 1.28 -6.86
C HIS A 31 1.92 0.59 -5.51
N ALA A 32 3.02 0.40 -4.77
CA ALA A 32 2.93 0.04 -3.36
C ALA A 32 2.22 1.18 -2.62
N SER A 33 1.09 0.86 -1.97
CA SER A 33 0.26 1.88 -1.29
C SER A 33 0.40 1.74 0.23
N CYS A 34 1.07 2.71 0.86
CA CYS A 34 1.27 2.80 2.33
C CYS A 34 0.02 3.32 3.10
N GLY A 35 -1.04 3.70 2.39
CA GLY A 35 -2.32 4.16 2.96
C GLY A 35 -2.45 5.67 3.11
N VAL A 36 -3.66 6.17 2.89
CA VAL A 36 -4.04 7.59 3.03
C VAL A 36 -5.45 7.69 3.62
N GLY A 37 -5.76 8.76 4.34
CA GLY A 37 -7.08 9.00 4.93
C GLY A 37 -7.31 10.46 5.29
N LEU A 38 -8.57 10.83 5.52
CA LEU A 38 -9.00 12.19 5.86
C LEU A 38 -10.01 12.16 7.01
N VAL A 39 -9.82 13.03 8.00
CA VAL A 39 -10.79 13.26 9.09
C VAL A 39 -11.25 14.71 9.03
N VAL A 40 -12.56 14.92 8.98
CA VAL A 40 -13.18 16.25 8.88
C VAL A 40 -14.29 16.40 9.91
N SER A 41 -14.42 17.61 10.47
CA SER A 41 -15.60 18.02 11.22
C SER A 41 -16.64 18.58 10.25
N ILE A 42 -17.76 17.87 10.06
CA ILE A 42 -18.79 18.24 9.06
C ILE A 42 -19.44 19.60 9.39
N ASN A 43 -19.51 19.96 10.67
CA ASN A 43 -20.06 21.25 11.10
C ASN A 43 -19.06 22.42 11.01
N GLY A 44 -17.85 22.18 10.49
CA GLY A 44 -16.81 23.19 10.31
C GLY A 44 -16.15 23.70 11.60
N LYS A 45 -16.57 23.22 12.77
CA LYS A 45 -16.01 23.68 14.06
C LYS A 45 -14.66 23.00 14.34
N PRO A 46 -13.60 23.77 14.65
CA PRO A 46 -12.33 23.20 15.09
C PRO A 46 -12.48 22.38 16.37
N SER A 47 -11.81 21.24 16.46
CA SER A 47 -11.77 20.40 17.66
C SER A 47 -10.51 19.54 17.66
N ARG A 48 -9.92 19.35 18.86
CA ARG A 48 -8.77 18.43 19.06
C ARG A 48 -9.09 16.99 18.65
N LYS A 49 -10.38 16.61 18.68
CA LYS A 49 -10.88 15.29 18.27
C LYS A 49 -10.52 14.93 16.82
N VAL A 50 -10.47 15.91 15.92
CA VAL A 50 -10.06 15.68 14.51
C VAL A 50 -8.63 15.15 14.46
N VAL A 51 -7.73 15.77 15.23
CA VAL A 51 -6.31 15.38 15.30
C VAL A 51 -6.15 14.05 16.03
N GLU A 52 -6.88 13.81 17.11
CA GLU A 52 -6.85 12.52 17.84
C GLU A 52 -7.27 11.35 16.94
N ASN A 53 -8.35 11.53 16.18
CA ASN A 53 -8.82 10.54 15.22
C ASN A 53 -7.79 10.31 14.10
N GLY A 54 -7.13 11.37 13.61
CA GLY A 54 -6.05 11.25 12.63
C GLY A 54 -4.87 10.42 13.16
N ILE A 55 -4.45 10.65 14.40
CA ILE A 55 -3.39 9.85 15.05
C ILE A 55 -3.83 8.39 15.21
N ASN A 56 -5.07 8.14 15.63
CA ASN A 56 -5.59 6.77 15.77
C ASN A 56 -5.60 6.02 14.44
N ALA A 57 -5.92 6.71 13.33
CA ALA A 57 -5.86 6.12 11.99
C ALA A 57 -4.42 5.75 11.60
N LEU A 58 -3.44 6.65 11.84
CA LEU A 58 -2.03 6.39 11.52
C LEU A 58 -1.44 5.24 12.35
N LYS A 59 -1.92 5.02 13.58
CA LYS A 59 -1.51 3.85 14.37
C LYS A 59 -2.00 2.50 13.81
N ALA A 60 -2.90 2.51 12.82
CA ALA A 60 -3.50 1.31 12.26
C ALA A 60 -2.94 0.90 10.89
N VAL A 61 -1.94 1.62 10.34
CA VAL A 61 -1.40 1.35 8.98
C VAL A 61 -0.09 0.57 8.94
N TRP A 62 0.48 0.19 10.10
CA TRP A 62 1.79 -0.47 10.18
C TRP A 62 1.93 -1.75 9.35
N HIS A 63 0.82 -2.46 9.11
CA HIS A 63 0.80 -3.69 8.31
C HIS A 63 0.98 -3.46 6.79
N ARG A 64 1.04 -2.19 6.36
CA ARG A 64 1.14 -1.79 4.95
C ARG A 64 2.47 -1.12 4.59
N GLY A 65 3.39 -1.02 5.54
CA GLY A 65 4.72 -0.45 5.35
C GLY A 65 5.81 -1.50 5.51
N ALA A 66 7.01 -1.20 5.00
CA ALA A 66 8.19 -1.91 5.43
C ALA A 66 8.47 -1.56 6.90
N VAL A 67 8.94 -2.53 7.67
CA VAL A 67 9.37 -2.34 9.07
C VAL A 67 10.82 -2.77 9.14
N ASP A 68 11.70 -1.87 9.56
CA ASP A 68 13.11 -2.22 9.75
C ASP A 68 13.27 -3.16 10.96
N ALA A 69 14.33 -3.95 10.97
CA ALA A 69 14.64 -4.92 12.01
C ALA A 69 14.86 -4.26 13.39
N ASP A 70 15.19 -2.97 13.44
CA ASP A 70 15.34 -2.22 14.68
C ASP A 70 14.00 -1.92 15.40
N GLY A 71 12.87 -2.11 14.71
CA GLY A 71 11.51 -1.86 15.20
C GLY A 71 11.19 -0.38 15.46
N LYS A 72 12.00 0.55 14.94
CA LYS A 72 11.89 2.00 15.14
C LYS A 72 11.79 2.75 13.82
N THR A 73 12.52 2.27 12.82
CA THR A 73 12.57 2.89 11.50
C THR A 73 11.45 2.32 10.64
N GLY A 74 10.67 3.22 10.05
CA GLY A 74 9.58 2.95 9.13
C GLY A 74 9.44 4.06 8.11
#